data_AF-A0A1G8WRS5-F1
#
_entry.id   AF-A0A1G8WRS5-F1
#
_cell.length_a   1.000
_cell.length_b   1.000
_cell.length_c   1.000
_cell.angle_alpha   90.00
_cell.angle_beta   90.00
_cell.angle_gamma   90.00
#
_symmetry.space_group_name_H-M   'P 1'
#
loop_
_entity.id
_entity.type
_entity.pdbx_description
1 polymer ?
#
loop_
_entity_poly.entity_id
_entity_poly.type
_entity_poly.pdbx_seq_one_letter_code
_entity_poly.pdbx_strand_id
1 'polypeptide(L)'
;MRNFLYIVIVFFLISGCKPGVPKDIIQPDEMAKVLHDIHIADGYLGQIARPDSVKIIAAGYYKGIYKKYDIDSALYTKSMNYYYKDPKVLNDIYVKVTGQLTKEKDLIVKADSTFNAKEIEKAKLKIVRDSTRTADSTFWADFLLKDRTKLNKAKLTDTAKLRDTAKLTDTVKKKIEVIRLKMDYKGPQDLK
;
A
#
# COMPACT_ATOMS: atom_id res chain seq x y z
N MET A 1 6.61 26.13 61.50
CA MET A 1 7.47 25.36 60.55
C MET A 1 7.18 23.85 60.57
N ARG A 2 7.16 23.18 61.74
CA ARG A 2 7.01 21.71 61.83
C ARG A 2 5.68 21.15 61.28
N ASN A 3 4.58 21.89 61.44
CA ASN A 3 3.25 21.43 61.00
C ASN A 3 3.03 21.56 59.48
N PHE A 4 3.80 22.41 58.80
CA PHE A 4 3.71 22.59 57.35
C PHE A 4 4.30 21.38 56.59
N LEU A 5 5.31 20.75 57.17
CA LEU A 5 5.99 19.57 56.59
C LEU A 5 5.06 18.35 56.53
N TYR A 6 4.18 18.19 57.52
CA TYR A 6 3.16 17.13 57.53
C TYR A 6 2.10 17.34 56.45
N ILE A 7 1.70 18.58 56.16
CA ILE A 7 0.71 18.90 55.13
C ILE A 7 1.27 18.58 53.73
N VAL A 8 2.55 18.89 53.48
CA VAL A 8 3.22 18.58 52.21
C VAL A 8 3.37 17.06 52.00
N ILE A 9 3.68 16.31 53.06
CA ILE A 9 3.77 14.84 53.01
C ILE A 9 2.41 14.19 52.74
N VAL A 10 1.34 14.66 53.38
CA VAL A 10 -0.02 14.15 53.14
C VAL A 10 -0.48 14.48 51.72
N PHE A 11 -0.13 15.66 51.19
CA PHE A 11 -0.46 16.03 49.81
C PHE A 11 0.26 15.17 48.76
N PHE A 12 1.50 14.74 49.03
CA PHE A 12 2.23 13.80 48.18
C PHE A 12 1.66 12.38 48.21
N LEU A 13 1.09 11.94 49.34
CA LEU A 13 0.47 10.62 49.47
C LEU A 13 -0.86 10.48 48.69
N ILE A 14 -1.56 11.60 48.45
CA ILE A 14 -2.80 11.62 47.64
C ILE A 14 -2.49 11.82 46.14
N SER A 15 -1.30 12.35 45.83
CA SER A 15 -0.85 12.62 44.47
C SER A 15 -0.16 11.40 43.86
N GLY A 16 -0.95 10.47 43.31
CA GLY A 16 -0.54 9.77 42.09
C GLY A 16 -0.10 8.32 42.21
N CYS A 17 -1.01 7.45 42.66
CA CYS A 17 -1.02 6.11 42.07
C CYS A 17 -1.89 6.17 40.81
N LYS A 18 -1.26 6.47 39.66
CA LYS A 18 -1.95 6.33 38.37
C LYS A 18 -2.25 4.84 38.23
N PRO A 19 -3.52 4.40 38.10
CA PRO A 19 -3.80 2.98 37.95
C PRO A 19 -3.10 2.53 36.67
N GLY A 20 -2.05 1.72 36.83
CA GLY A 20 -1.36 1.11 35.72
C GLY A 20 -2.33 0.23 34.94
N VAL A 21 -1.99 -0.04 33.68
CA VAL A 21 -2.76 -0.98 32.87
C VAL A 21 -2.78 -2.35 33.60
N PRO A 22 -3.97 -2.94 33.84
CA PRO A 22 -4.08 -4.23 34.50
C PRO A 22 -3.25 -5.31 33.79
N LYS A 23 -2.72 -6.28 34.55
CA LYS A 23 -1.89 -7.36 33.97
C LYS A 23 -2.72 -8.45 33.29
N ASP A 24 -4.02 -8.47 33.54
CA ASP A 24 -4.99 -9.47 33.07
C ASP A 24 -5.70 -9.04 31.77
N ILE A 25 -5.12 -8.07 31.07
CA ILE A 25 -5.51 -7.61 29.74
C ILE A 25 -4.28 -7.56 28.83
N ILE A 26 -4.51 -7.58 27.52
CA ILE A 26 -3.47 -7.40 26.50
C ILE A 26 -2.84 -6.03 26.74
N GLN A 27 -1.50 -5.94 26.75
CA GLN A 27 -0.81 -4.68 27.02
C GLN A 27 -0.88 -3.74 25.80
N PRO A 28 -0.78 -2.39 25.98
CA PRO A 28 -1.00 -1.44 24.90
C PRO A 28 -0.12 -1.65 23.66
N ASP A 29 1.15 -2.01 23.86
CA ASP A 29 2.10 -2.30 22.78
C ASP A 29 1.75 -3.56 21.99
N GLU A 30 1.23 -4.56 22.67
CA GLU A 30 0.79 -5.81 22.06
C GLU A 30 -0.56 -5.64 21.37
N MET A 31 -1.49 -4.92 22.02
CA MET A 31 -2.78 -4.55 21.44
C MET A 31 -2.61 -3.77 20.15
N ALA A 32 -1.62 -2.88 20.06
CA ALA A 32 -1.32 -2.18 18.81
C ALA A 32 -0.96 -3.15 17.67
N LYS A 33 -0.18 -4.21 17.95
CA LYS A 33 0.16 -5.24 16.95
C LYS A 33 -1.05 -6.11 16.58
N VAL A 34 -1.87 -6.47 17.56
CA VAL A 34 -3.12 -7.21 17.34
C VAL A 34 -4.07 -6.41 16.45
N LEU A 35 -4.32 -5.15 16.79
CA LEU A 35 -5.20 -4.26 16.01
C LEU A 35 -4.65 -3.97 14.61
N HIS A 36 -3.33 -3.85 14.47
CA HIS A 36 -2.70 -3.73 13.16
C HIS A 36 -3.08 -4.89 12.24
N ASP A 37 -2.91 -6.13 12.69
CA ASP A 37 -3.24 -7.30 11.88
C ASP A 37 -4.75 -7.45 11.65
N ILE A 38 -5.58 -7.11 12.65
CA ILE A 38 -7.04 -7.09 12.50
C ILE A 38 -7.45 -6.10 11.41
N HIS A 39 -6.91 -4.88 11.41
CA HIS A 39 -7.28 -3.87 10.44
C HIS A 39 -6.74 -4.15 9.03
N ILE A 40 -5.61 -4.86 8.90
CA ILE A 40 -5.17 -5.41 7.61
C ILE A 40 -6.18 -6.44 7.10
N ALA A 41 -6.61 -7.37 7.97
CA ALA A 41 -7.62 -8.36 7.62
C ALA A 41 -8.94 -7.68 7.23
N ASP A 42 -9.41 -6.69 7.99
CA ASP A 42 -10.61 -5.91 7.68
C ASP A 42 -10.49 -5.18 6.34
N GLY A 43 -9.33 -4.60 6.05
CA GLY A 43 -9.06 -3.95 4.77
C GLY A 43 -9.18 -4.89 3.58
N TYR A 44 -8.74 -6.15 3.74
CA TYR A 44 -8.91 -7.20 2.74
C TYR A 44 -10.37 -7.66 2.65
N LEU A 45 -11.01 -7.93 3.78
CA LEU A 45 -12.39 -8.40 3.87
C LEU A 45 -13.39 -7.38 3.30
N GLY A 46 -13.13 -6.09 3.47
CA GLY A 46 -13.93 -4.99 2.93
C GLY A 46 -13.97 -4.95 1.39
N GLN A 47 -13.07 -5.64 0.70
CA GLN A 47 -13.08 -5.77 -0.76
C GLN A 47 -14.01 -6.88 -1.26
N ILE A 48 -14.51 -7.74 -0.37
CA ILE A 48 -15.36 -8.88 -0.74
C ILE A 48 -16.80 -8.40 -0.90
N ALA A 49 -17.35 -8.50 -2.11
CA ALA A 49 -18.69 -8.00 -2.44
C ALA A 49 -19.87 -8.80 -1.85
N ARG A 50 -19.61 -9.99 -1.26
CA ARG A 50 -20.64 -10.94 -0.77
C ARG A 50 -20.70 -10.93 0.77
N PRO A 51 -21.63 -10.19 1.40
CA PRO A 51 -21.62 -9.97 2.85
C PRO A 51 -21.84 -11.24 3.70
N ASP A 52 -22.60 -12.22 3.19
CA ASP A 52 -22.88 -13.46 3.95
C ASP A 52 -21.64 -14.33 4.14
N SER A 53 -20.73 -14.32 3.15
CA SER A 53 -19.46 -15.06 3.22
C SER A 53 -18.43 -14.33 4.08
N VAL A 54 -18.49 -13.00 4.15
CA VAL A 54 -17.50 -12.17 4.88
C VAL A 54 -17.45 -12.51 6.36
N LYS A 55 -18.60 -12.77 7.02
CA LYS A 55 -18.60 -13.09 8.47
C LYS A 55 -17.85 -14.39 8.79
N ILE A 56 -18.05 -15.43 7.99
CA ILE A 56 -17.41 -16.73 8.17
C ILE A 56 -15.90 -16.59 7.94
N ILE A 57 -15.52 -15.87 6.89
CA ILE A 57 -14.13 -15.64 6.53
C ILE A 57 -13.44 -14.79 7.62
N ALA A 58 -14.08 -13.72 8.09
CA ALA A 58 -13.57 -12.84 9.15
C ALA A 58 -13.26 -13.61 10.44
N ALA A 59 -14.16 -14.51 10.86
CA ALA A 59 -13.94 -15.35 12.03
C ALA A 59 -12.67 -16.22 11.89
N GLY A 60 -12.38 -16.73 10.68
CA GLY A 60 -11.15 -17.46 10.38
C GLY A 60 -9.90 -16.59 10.53
N TYR A 61 -9.91 -15.37 9.98
CA TYR A 61 -8.81 -14.42 10.11
C TYR A 61 -8.56 -14.05 11.58
N TYR A 62 -9.59 -13.66 12.32
CA TYR A 62 -9.46 -13.25 13.71
C TYR A 62 -8.95 -14.40 14.58
N LYS A 63 -9.45 -15.63 14.37
CA LYS A 63 -8.93 -16.81 15.06
C LYS A 63 -7.44 -17.03 14.80
N GLY A 64 -6.99 -16.84 13.56
CA GLY A 64 -5.57 -16.91 13.20
C GLY A 64 -4.73 -15.83 13.89
N ILE A 65 -5.24 -14.60 13.94
CA ILE A 65 -4.57 -13.47 14.61
C ILE A 65 -4.48 -13.72 16.11
N TYR A 66 -5.56 -14.14 16.76
CA TYR A 66 -5.56 -14.45 18.19
C TYR A 66 -4.53 -15.52 18.53
N LYS A 67 -4.44 -16.57 17.71
CA LYS A 67 -3.42 -17.61 17.86
C LYS A 67 -1.98 -17.07 17.69
N LYS A 68 -1.75 -16.13 16.78
CA LYS A 68 -0.43 -15.50 16.55
C LYS A 68 0.08 -14.76 17.79
N TYR A 69 -0.81 -14.16 18.57
CA TYR A 69 -0.48 -13.38 19.76
C TYR A 69 -0.73 -14.14 21.08
N ASP A 70 -1.04 -15.44 21.02
CA ASP A 70 -1.36 -16.26 22.21
C ASP A 70 -2.49 -15.67 23.08
N ILE A 71 -3.51 -15.12 22.42
CA ILE A 71 -4.71 -14.56 23.04
C ILE A 71 -5.96 -15.31 22.59
N ASP A 72 -7.09 -15.03 23.23
CA ASP A 72 -8.41 -15.46 22.78
C ASP A 72 -9.36 -14.27 22.56
N SER A 73 -10.54 -14.56 22.01
CA SER A 73 -11.56 -13.55 21.75
C SER A 73 -12.06 -12.88 23.03
N ALA A 74 -12.13 -13.60 24.16
CA ALA A 74 -12.65 -13.06 25.41
C ALA A 74 -11.67 -12.07 26.03
N LEU A 75 -10.37 -12.40 26.02
CA LEU A 75 -9.28 -11.53 26.45
C LEU A 75 -9.17 -10.30 25.56
N TYR A 76 -9.31 -10.45 24.24
CA TYR A 76 -9.37 -9.32 23.32
C TYR A 76 -10.55 -8.38 23.65
N THR A 77 -11.77 -8.91 23.77
CA THR A 77 -12.96 -8.12 24.10
C THR A 77 -12.84 -7.45 25.47
N LYS A 78 -12.33 -8.16 26.47
CA LYS A 78 -12.08 -7.62 27.82
C LYS A 78 -11.09 -6.46 27.78
N SER A 79 -10.00 -6.62 27.04
CA SER A 79 -8.96 -5.60 26.89
C SER A 79 -9.50 -4.36 26.16
N MET A 80 -10.27 -4.55 25.09
CA MET A 80 -10.90 -3.44 24.39
C MET A 80 -11.92 -2.71 25.24
N ASN A 81 -12.75 -3.43 26.01
CA ASN A 81 -13.69 -2.82 26.96
C ASN A 81 -12.97 -1.99 28.03
N TYR A 82 -11.74 -2.35 28.41
CA TYR A 82 -10.92 -1.51 29.27
C TYR A 82 -10.47 -0.24 28.56
N TYR A 83 -9.93 -0.35 27.34
CA TYR A 83 -9.44 0.80 26.59
C TYR A 83 -10.54 1.78 26.15
N TYR A 84 -11.77 1.32 25.93
CA TYR A 84 -12.90 2.21 25.67
C TYR A 84 -13.23 3.15 26.83
N LYS A 85 -12.82 2.81 28.07
CA LYS A 85 -13.03 3.67 29.25
C LYS A 85 -11.98 4.76 29.38
N ASP A 86 -10.83 4.62 28.73
CA ASP A 86 -9.75 5.62 28.71
C ASP A 86 -9.36 5.95 27.25
N PRO A 87 -10.04 6.93 26.63
CA PRO A 87 -9.77 7.33 25.25
C PRO A 87 -8.33 7.77 25.00
N LYS A 88 -7.61 8.24 26.02
CA LYS A 88 -6.21 8.67 25.86
C LYS A 88 -5.31 7.47 25.60
N VAL A 89 -5.45 6.41 26.40
CA VAL A 89 -4.69 5.16 26.20
C VAL A 89 -5.05 4.53 24.86
N LEU A 90 -6.34 4.51 24.50
CA LEU A 90 -6.77 3.97 23.20
C LEU A 90 -6.19 4.77 22.03
N ASN A 91 -6.17 6.10 22.12
CA ASN A 91 -5.54 6.93 21.10
C ASN A 91 -4.05 6.62 20.94
N ASP A 92 -3.32 6.46 22.04
CA ASP A 92 -1.88 6.12 21.99
C ASP A 92 -1.62 4.77 21.32
N ILE A 93 -2.53 3.80 21.49
CA ILE A 93 -2.50 2.53 20.75
C ILE A 93 -2.71 2.79 19.25
N TYR A 94 -3.72 3.57 18.87
CA TYR A 94 -4.01 3.87 17.46
C TYR A 94 -2.92 4.70 16.76
N VAL A 95 -2.23 5.59 17.47
CA VAL A 95 -1.04 6.30 16.93
C VAL A 95 0.03 5.30 16.50
N LYS A 96 0.24 4.22 17.26
CA LYS A 96 1.19 3.16 16.89
C LYS A 96 0.71 2.36 15.69
N VAL A 97 -0.57 1.97 15.67
CA VAL A 97 -1.19 1.23 14.56
C VAL A 97 -1.06 2.01 13.25
N THR A 98 -1.50 3.27 13.25
CA THR A 98 -1.46 4.14 12.07
C THR A 98 -0.04 4.45 11.62
N GLY A 99 0.90 4.62 12.56
CA GLY A 99 2.32 4.77 12.27
C GLY A 99 2.92 3.55 11.55
N GLN A 100 2.58 2.34 11.99
CA GLN A 100 3.02 1.09 11.34
C GLN A 100 2.44 0.96 9.93
N LEU A 101 1.13 1.12 9.78
CA LEU A 101 0.45 1.04 8.47
C LEU A 101 0.99 2.08 7.48
N THR A 102 1.26 3.31 7.94
CA THR A 102 1.81 4.37 7.09
C THR A 102 3.23 4.02 6.64
N LYS A 103 4.06 3.51 7.55
CA LYS A 103 5.41 3.06 7.23
C LYS A 103 5.39 1.94 6.18
N GLU A 104 4.52 0.94 6.35
CA GLU A 104 4.38 -0.15 5.39
C GLU A 104 3.91 0.34 4.02
N LYS A 105 2.90 1.22 4.00
CA LYS A 105 2.43 1.87 2.77
C LYS A 105 3.56 2.62 2.05
N ASP A 106 4.35 3.41 2.78
CA ASP A 106 5.45 4.18 2.19
C ASP A 106 6.54 3.27 1.62
N LEU A 107 6.80 2.13 2.25
CA LEU A 107 7.73 1.13 1.74
C LEU A 107 7.23 0.52 0.43
N ILE A 108 5.93 0.21 0.34
CA ILE A 108 5.31 -0.30 -0.90
C ILE A 108 5.39 0.75 -2.02
N VAL A 109 5.03 2.00 -1.74
CA VAL A 109 5.11 3.10 -2.73
C VAL A 109 6.54 3.33 -3.23
N LYS A 110 7.54 3.25 -2.34
CA LYS A 110 8.96 3.34 -2.71
C LYS A 110 9.41 2.15 -3.55
N ALA A 111 9.00 0.93 -3.18
CA ALA A 111 9.29 -0.26 -3.96
C ALA A 111 8.70 -0.15 -5.38
N ASP A 112 7.44 0.28 -5.51
CA ASP A 112 6.77 0.44 -6.80
C ASP A 112 7.43 1.50 -7.68
N SER A 113 7.79 2.65 -7.10
CA SER A 113 8.46 3.73 -7.84
C SER A 113 9.85 3.32 -8.33
N THR A 114 10.64 2.61 -7.51
CA THR A 114 11.95 2.08 -7.95
C THR A 114 11.81 0.94 -8.97
N PHE A 115 10.80 0.09 -8.84
CA PHE A 115 10.49 -0.94 -9.82
C PHE A 115 10.11 -0.32 -11.17
N ASN A 116 9.21 0.66 -11.17
CA ASN A 116 8.83 1.40 -12.37
C ASN A 116 10.02 2.14 -13.00
N ALA A 117 10.89 2.76 -12.20
CA ALA A 117 12.11 3.41 -12.71
C ALA A 117 13.06 2.42 -13.38
N LYS A 118 13.31 1.26 -12.76
CA LYS A 118 14.16 0.19 -13.32
C LYS A 118 13.56 -0.40 -14.60
N GLU A 119 12.25 -0.55 -14.67
CA GLU A 119 11.58 -1.04 -15.88
C GLU A 119 11.61 0.00 -17.01
N ILE A 120 11.46 1.29 -16.70
CA ILE A 120 11.64 2.38 -17.68
C ILE A 120 13.08 2.43 -18.20
N GLU A 121 14.09 2.27 -17.33
CA GLU A 121 15.49 2.24 -17.73
C GLU A 121 15.81 1.05 -18.64
N LYS A 122 15.34 -0.16 -18.28
CA LYS A 122 15.47 -1.34 -19.15
C LYS A 122 14.78 -1.15 -20.49
N ALA A 123 13.60 -0.53 -20.52
CA ALA A 123 12.89 -0.23 -21.76
C ALA A 123 13.68 0.77 -22.62
N LYS A 124 14.25 1.83 -22.01
CA LYS A 124 15.14 2.78 -22.69
C LYS A 124 16.38 2.10 -23.26
N LEU A 125 17.05 1.25 -22.47
CA LEU A 125 18.24 0.51 -22.90
C LEU A 125 17.93 -0.45 -24.06
N LYS A 126 16.77 -1.11 -24.06
CA LYS A 126 16.30 -1.93 -25.19
C LYS A 126 16.04 -1.09 -26.43
N ILE A 127 15.36 0.07 -26.30
CA ILE A 127 15.10 0.98 -27.42
C ILE A 127 16.42 1.48 -28.03
N VAL A 128 17.40 1.87 -27.19
CA VAL A 128 18.72 2.33 -27.65
C VAL A 128 19.49 1.20 -28.33
N ARG A 129 19.46 -0.02 -27.78
CA ARG A 129 20.08 -1.20 -28.38
C ARG A 129 19.44 -1.57 -29.72
N ASP A 130 18.12 -1.55 -29.80
CA ASP A 130 17.39 -1.92 -31.02
C ASP A 130 17.61 -0.87 -32.12
N SER A 131 17.66 0.41 -31.74
CA SER A 131 17.94 1.54 -32.64
C SER A 131 19.37 1.51 -33.20
N THR A 132 20.35 1.13 -32.38
CA THR A 132 21.76 0.96 -32.82
C THR A 132 21.96 -0.29 -33.66
N ARG A 133 21.12 -1.32 -33.48
CA ARG A 133 21.15 -2.55 -34.30
C ARG A 133 20.47 -2.38 -35.67
N THR A 134 19.51 -1.47 -35.80
CA THR A 134 18.81 -1.16 -37.06
C THR A 134 19.47 -0.06 -37.89
N ALA A 135 20.52 0.58 -37.39
CA ALA A 135 21.34 1.48 -38.19
C ALA A 135 22.30 0.63 -39.05
N ASP A 136 21.83 0.18 -40.21
CA ASP A 136 22.67 -0.45 -41.22
C ASP A 136 23.71 0.55 -41.77
N SER A 137 24.80 0.06 -42.36
CA SER A 137 25.86 0.91 -42.94
C SER A 137 25.33 1.86 -44.01
N THR A 138 24.22 1.50 -44.65
CA THR A 138 23.48 2.30 -45.61
C THR A 138 22.72 3.48 -44.99
N PHE A 139 22.24 3.35 -43.74
CA PHE A 139 21.57 4.45 -43.04
C PHE A 139 22.50 5.65 -42.82
N TRP A 140 23.74 5.43 -42.36
CA TRP A 140 24.69 6.52 -42.15
C TRP A 140 25.18 7.12 -43.47
N ALA A 141 25.32 6.31 -44.52
CA ALA A 141 25.64 6.82 -45.86
C ALA A 141 24.52 7.71 -46.41
N ASP A 142 23.25 7.28 -46.32
CA ASP A 142 22.10 8.10 -46.75
C ASP A 142 21.93 9.33 -45.84
N PHE A 143 22.08 9.21 -44.52
CA PHE A 143 21.94 10.35 -43.60
C PHE A 143 23.03 11.42 -43.79
N LEU A 144 24.29 11.01 -44.00
CA LEU A 144 25.43 11.93 -44.13
C LEU A 144 25.59 12.50 -45.54
N LEU A 145 25.24 11.73 -46.57
CA LEU A 145 25.37 12.14 -47.97
C LEU A 145 24.09 12.75 -48.55
N LYS A 146 22.99 12.80 -47.78
CA LYS A 146 21.73 13.45 -48.18
C LYS A 146 21.93 14.95 -48.34
N ASP A 147 22.10 15.35 -49.59
CA ASP A 147 22.21 16.73 -50.01
C ASP A 147 20.97 17.54 -49.56
N ARG A 148 21.19 18.49 -48.65
CA ARG A 148 20.18 19.36 -48.03
C ARG A 148 19.78 20.54 -48.92
N THR A 149 20.37 20.71 -50.11
CA THR A 149 20.12 21.87 -50.98
C THR A 149 18.74 21.87 -51.63
N LYS A 150 18.00 20.75 -51.62
CA LYS A 150 16.59 20.67 -52.10
C LYS A 150 15.53 20.87 -51.01
N LEU A 151 15.90 21.37 -49.82
CA LEU A 151 14.95 21.62 -48.72
C LEU A 151 14.43 23.06 -48.71
N ASN A 152 14.02 23.58 -49.87
CA ASN A 152 13.26 24.83 -49.98
C ASN A 152 12.30 24.72 -51.17
N LYS A 153 11.09 24.22 -50.89
CA LYS A 153 9.81 24.45 -51.60
C LYS A 153 8.80 23.37 -51.21
N ALA A 154 8.37 23.36 -49.95
CA ALA A 154 7.11 22.74 -49.54
C ALA A 154 6.78 23.19 -48.10
N LYS A 155 6.34 24.43 -47.96
CA LYS A 155 5.40 24.77 -46.86
C LYS A 155 3.99 24.55 -47.39
N LEU A 156 3.09 24.31 -46.44
CA LEU A 156 1.63 24.18 -46.53
C LEU A 156 1.10 22.78 -46.90
N THR A 157 0.79 21.98 -45.86
CA THR A 157 -0.60 21.61 -45.52
C THR A 157 -0.61 20.74 -44.26
N ASP A 158 -0.93 21.36 -43.12
CA ASP A 158 -1.25 20.68 -41.87
C ASP A 158 -2.59 19.93 -42.00
N THR A 159 -2.56 18.63 -42.27
CA THR A 159 -3.69 17.70 -42.01
C THR A 159 -3.18 16.28 -41.74
N ALA A 160 -2.49 16.04 -40.61
CA ALA A 160 -2.08 14.68 -40.24
C ALA A 160 -2.14 14.37 -38.73
N LYS A 161 -2.95 15.10 -37.95
CA LYS A 161 -3.23 14.79 -36.54
C LYS A 161 -4.56 14.04 -36.35
N LEU A 162 -4.72 12.83 -36.92
CA LEU A 162 -5.86 11.96 -36.57
C LEU A 162 -5.55 10.44 -36.60
N ARG A 163 -4.29 10.01 -36.82
CA ARG A 163 -3.95 8.57 -36.96
C ARG A 163 -3.32 7.93 -35.72
N ASP A 164 -2.86 8.74 -34.76
CA ASP A 164 -2.07 8.25 -33.61
C ASP A 164 -2.91 7.88 -32.38
N THR A 165 -4.12 8.42 -32.24
CA THR A 165 -5.02 8.10 -31.12
C THR A 165 -5.63 6.69 -31.23
N ALA A 166 -5.83 6.19 -32.46
CA ALA A 166 -6.36 4.85 -32.73
C ALA A 166 -5.33 3.72 -32.49
N LYS A 167 -4.03 4.00 -32.61
CA LYS A 167 -2.97 3.01 -32.33
C LYS A 167 -2.69 2.88 -30.82
N LEU A 168 -2.92 3.94 -30.05
CA LEU A 168 -2.73 3.96 -28.61
C LEU A 168 -3.79 3.12 -27.89
N THR A 169 -5.06 3.19 -28.33
CA THR A 169 -6.17 2.41 -27.76
C THR A 169 -5.99 0.90 -27.97
N ASP A 170 -5.47 0.49 -29.13
CA ASP A 170 -5.27 -0.92 -29.46
C ASP A 170 -4.11 -1.55 -28.67
N THR A 171 -3.05 -0.77 -28.43
CA THR A 171 -1.89 -1.19 -27.63
C THR A 171 -2.26 -1.34 -26.15
N VAL A 172 -3.11 -0.45 -25.62
CA VAL A 172 -3.62 -0.54 -24.24
C VAL A 172 -4.56 -1.74 -24.09
N LYS A 173 -5.45 -1.97 -25.05
CA LYS A 173 -6.37 -3.12 -25.05
C LYS A 173 -5.61 -4.45 -25.06
N LYS A 174 -4.58 -4.56 -25.89
CA LYS A 174 -3.71 -5.74 -25.98
C LYS A 174 -2.91 -6.00 -24.70
N LYS A 175 -2.44 -4.95 -24.01
CA LYS A 175 -1.77 -5.09 -22.70
C LYS A 175 -2.72 -5.58 -21.61
N ILE A 176 -3.95 -5.07 -21.56
CA ILE A 176 -4.99 -5.52 -20.61
C ILE A 176 -5.32 -7.01 -20.84
N GLU A 177 -5.35 -7.45 -22.09
CA GLU A 177 -5.63 -8.84 -22.47
C GLU A 177 -4.49 -9.80 -22.11
N VAL A 178 -3.23 -9.37 -22.28
CA VAL A 178 -2.05 -10.14 -21.83
C VAL A 178 -2.01 -10.27 -20.30
N ILE A 179 -2.46 -9.25 -19.57
CA ILE A 179 -2.56 -9.30 -18.09
C ILE A 179 -3.66 -10.28 -17.65
N ARG A 180 -4.80 -10.34 -18.36
CA ARG A 180 -5.84 -11.36 -18.12
C ARG A 180 -5.33 -12.79 -18.36
N LEU A 181 -4.61 -13.02 -19.46
CA LEU A 181 -4.08 -14.34 -19.80
C LEU A 181 -3.01 -14.85 -18.82
N LYS A 182 -2.24 -13.95 -18.19
CA LYS A 182 -1.22 -14.33 -17.20
C LYS A 182 -1.78 -14.65 -15.80
N MET A 183 -3.04 -14.32 -15.52
CA MET A 183 -3.68 -14.57 -14.23
C MET A 183 -4.69 -15.74 -14.24
N ASP A 184 -4.79 -16.49 -15.35
CA ASP A 184 -5.71 -17.62 -15.58
C ASP A 184 -7.17 -17.39 -15.11
N TYR A 185 -7.62 -16.13 -15.13
CA TYR A 185 -8.94 -15.72 -14.69
C TYR A 185 -9.93 -15.76 -15.86
N LYS A 186 -10.82 -16.77 -15.91
CA LYS A 186 -11.79 -16.98 -16.99
C LYS A 186 -13.16 -16.32 -16.73
N GLY A 187 -13.25 -15.52 -15.68
CA GLY A 187 -14.42 -14.70 -15.36
C GLY A 187 -15.11 -15.12 -14.06
N PRO A 188 -16.32 -14.58 -13.77
CA PRO A 188 -16.99 -14.75 -12.47
C PRO A 188 -17.35 -16.20 -12.09
N GLN A 189 -17.23 -17.15 -13.02
CA GLN A 189 -17.57 -18.56 -12.83
C GLN A 189 -16.48 -19.34 -12.09
N ASP A 190 -15.24 -18.82 -12.04
CA ASP A 190 -14.09 -19.45 -11.37
C ASP A 190 -14.03 -19.14 -9.86
N LEU A 191 -15.00 -18.39 -9.33
CA LEU A 191 -15.08 -17.97 -7.92
C LEU A 191 -16.11 -18.77 -7.10
N LYS A 192 -16.35 -20.04 -7.47
CA LYS A 192 -17.23 -20.96 -6.72
C LYS A 192 -16.48 -21.77 -5.68
#